data_AF-A0A935SN58-F1
#
_entry.id   AF-A0A935SN58-F1
#
_cell.length_a   1.000
_cell.length_b   1.000
_cell.length_c   1.000
_cell.angle_alpha   90.00
_cell.angle_beta   90.00
_cell.angle_gamma   90.00
#
_symmetry.space_group_name_H-M   'P 1'
#
loop_
_entity.id
_entity.type
_entity.pdbx_description
1 polymer ?
#
loop_
_entity_poly.entity_id
_entity_poly.type
_entity_poly.pdbx_seq_one_letter_code
_entity_poly.pdbx_strand_id
1 'polypeptide(L)' 'MQLVKYKQQKIFLVVDGHSAHKTKAVKAWLEENKERIELFFYHPIALN' A
#
# COMPACT_ATOMS: atom_id res chain seq x y z
N MET A 1 -14.68 6.57 2.41
CA MET A 1 -14.00 6.95 1.14
C MET A 1 -13.05 5.82 0.77
N GLN A 2 -13.22 5.16 -0.39
CA GLN A 2 -12.35 4.03 -0.80
C GLN A 2 -11.31 4.53 -1.81
N LEU A 3 -10.02 4.46 -1.45
CA LEU A 3 -8.89 4.95 -2.24
C LEU A 3 -8.83 4.38 -3.66
N VAL A 4 -9.24 3.13 -3.84
CA VAL A 4 -9.07 2.38 -5.10
C VAL A 4 -10.31 2.41 -5.99
N LYS A 5 -11.51 2.60 -5.42
CA LYS A 5 -12.79 2.30 -6.08
C LYS A 5 -13.02 3.04 -7.40
N TYR A 6 -12.57 4.28 -7.49
CA TYR A 6 -12.81 5.16 -8.63
C TYR A 6 -11.53 5.52 -9.41
N LYS A 7 -10.43 4.82 -9.14
CA LYS A 7 -9.16 5.06 -9.85
C LYS A 7 -9.06 4.11 -11.03
N GLN A 8 -8.83 4.69 -12.21
CA GLN A 8 -8.62 3.97 -13.47
C GLN A 8 -7.16 3.55 -13.66
N GLN A 9 -6.24 4.14 -12.90
CA GLN A 9 -4.81 3.87 -12.95
C GLN A 9 -4.37 3.10 -11.70
N LYS A 10 -3.35 2.26 -11.85
CA LYS A 10 -2.73 1.57 -10.72
C LYS A 10 -2.13 2.59 -9.75
N ILE A 11 -2.42 2.41 -8.47
CA ILE A 11 -1.94 3.28 -7.39
C ILE A 11 -0.68 2.67 -6.81
N PHE A 12 0.40 3.45 -6.71
CA PHE A 12 1.56 3.11 -5.91
C PHE A 12 1.52 3.96 -4.64
N LEU A 13 1.23 3.32 -3.50
CA LEU A 13 1.04 3.98 -2.22
C LEU A 13 2.28 3.80 -1.34
N VAL A 14 2.92 4.90 -0.94
CA VAL A 14 4.04 4.88 0.01
C VAL A 14 3.52 5.21 1.40
N VAL A 15 3.81 4.37 2.40
CA VAL A 15 3.39 4.54 3.80
C VAL A 15 4.60 4.48 4.74
N ASP A 16 4.43 4.91 5.99
CA ASP A 16 5.46 4.78 7.02
C ASP A 16 5.61 3.32 7.51
N GLY A 17 6.54 3.09 8.44
CA GLY A 17 6.81 1.77 9.02
C GLY A 17 5.74 1.21 9.97
N HIS A 18 4.61 1.90 10.18
CA HIS A 18 3.62 1.57 11.21
C HIS A 18 3.03 0.16 11.03
N SER A 19 2.87 -0.56 12.13
CA SER A 19 2.47 -1.98 12.13
C SER A 19 1.08 -2.22 11.54
N ALA A 20 0.19 -1.22 11.58
CA ALA A 20 -1.13 -1.28 10.97
C ALA A 20 -1.08 -1.62 9.46
N HIS A 21 -0.05 -1.15 8.76
CA HIS A 21 0.14 -1.43 7.33
C HIS A 21 0.64 -2.86 7.05
N LYS A 22 1.03 -3.61 8.08
CA LYS A 22 1.62 -4.96 7.98
C LYS A 22 0.66 -6.07 8.43
N THR A 23 -0.58 -5.72 8.80
CA THR A 23 -1.58 -6.67 9.30
C THR A 23 -1.97 -7.70 8.24
N LYS A 24 -2.42 -8.89 8.68
CA LYS A 24 -2.92 -9.94 7.77
C LYS A 24 -4.07 -9.45 6.88
N ALA A 25 -4.97 -8.64 7.45
CA ALA A 25 -6.09 -8.06 6.73
C ALA A 25 -5.64 -7.14 5.60
N VAL A 26 -4.68 -6.25 5.86
CA VAL A 26 -4.12 -5.36 4.82
C VAL A 26 -3.42 -6.17 3.73
N LYS A 27 -2.65 -7.20 4.10
CA LYS A 27 -2.00 -8.09 3.11
C LYS A 27 -3.00 -8.82 2.22
N ALA A 28 -4.03 -9.42 2.79
CA ALA A 28 -5.08 -10.10 2.03
C ALA A 28 -5.77 -9.15 1.05
N TRP A 29 -6.12 -7.94 1.51
CA TRP A 29 -6.72 -6.92 0.67
C TRP A 29 -5.79 -6.45 -0.46
N LEU A 30 -4.48 -6.32 -0.21
CA LEU A 30 -3.51 -5.96 -1.25
C LEU A 30 -3.41 -7.05 -2.33
N GLU A 31 -3.40 -8.33 -1.96
CA GLU A 31 -3.38 -9.44 -2.93
C GLU A 31 -4.64 -9.45 -3.82
N GLU A 32 -5.81 -9.24 -3.22
CA GLU A 32 -7.09 -9.13 -3.95
C GLU A 32 -7.11 -7.93 -4.92
N ASN A 33 -6.27 -6.92 -4.69
CA ASN A 33 -6.28 -5.66 -5.44
C ASN A 33 -4.96 -5.35 -6.15
N LYS A 34 -4.06 -6.34 -6.33
CA LYS A 34 -2.69 -6.16 -6.85
C LYS A 34 -2.58 -5.46 -8.22
N GLU A 35 -3.61 -5.56 -9.05
CA GLU A 35 -3.67 -4.89 -10.35
C GLU A 35 -4.03 -3.39 -10.22
N ARG A 36 -4.62 -3.00 -9.09
CA ARG A 36 -5.16 -1.67 -8.84
C ARG A 36 -4.32 -0.86 -7.85
N ILE A 37 -3.63 -1.54 -6.93
CA ILE A 37 -2.79 -0.89 -5.91
C ILE A 37 -1.59 -1.74 -5.53
N GLU A 38 -0.49 -1.08 -5.21
CA GLU A 38 0.72 -1.66 -4.66
C GLU A 38 1.25 -0.75 -3.55
N LEU A 39 1.72 -1.33 -2.44
CA LEU A 39 2.10 -0.61 -1.22
C LEU A 39 3.61 -0.73 -0.98
N PHE A 40 4.26 0.41 -0.77
CA PHE A 40 5.68 0.51 -0.41
C PHE A 40 5.84 1.14 0.97
N PHE A 41 6.90 0.74 1.65
CA PHE A 41 7.29 1.31 2.92
C PHE A 41 8.38 2.35 2.71
N TYR A 42 8.15 3.57 3.19
CA TYR A 42 9.21 4.55 3.32
C TYR A 42 10.15 4.11 4.44
N HIS A 43 11.42 3.94 4.09
CA HIS A 43 12.48 3.71 5.06
C HIS A 43 13.33 4.98 5.17
N PRO A 44 13.22 5.78 6.24
CA PRO A 44 13.90 7.07 6.33
C PRO A 44 15.43 6.99 6.33
N ILE A 45 16.01 5.81 6.59
CA ILE A 45 17.47 5.61 6.70
C ILE A 45 18.10 5.27 5.32
N ALA A 46 17.39 5.42 4.21
CA ALA A 46 17.94 5.18 2.86
C ALA A 46 18.66 6.41 2.27
N LEU A 47 19.51 7.08 3.06
CA LEU A 47 20.47 8.09 2.61
C LEU A 47 21.86 7.65 3.11
N ASN A 48 22.53 6.86 2.29
CA ASN A 48 23.98 6.68 2.33
C ASN A 48 24.58 7.46 1.15
#